data_AF-A0A643EWN9-F1
#
_entry.id   AF-A0A643EWN9-F1
#
_cell.length_a   1.000
_cell.length_b   1.000
_cell.length_c   1.000
_cell.angle_alpha   90.00
_cell.angle_beta   90.00
_cell.angle_gamma   90.00
#
_symmetry.space_group_name_H-M   'P 1'
#
loop_
_entity.id
_entity.type
_entity.pdbx_description
1 polymer ?
#
loop_
_entity_poly.entity_id
_entity_poly.type
_entity_poly.pdbx_seq_one_letter_code
_entity_poly.pdbx_strand_id
1 'polypeptide(L)'
;MNVQTKSSDYERLSPHAEIGGELSWHYCATHSERLAARLDKSGRISLFGDAGAFRAEANLNFDRQTITLRDVRLDPLHSDATVLLAALLDAVFLRFPDIPSLALPSASELPQVNALALREAEGLSIVDRNVLRQLPLLWRKQAAHMPYPSIRSALGPADRLPLLRPPRPSGVFYERWIPELNKTVSFRPIDRRTDMDLFYGWMNQGRVSFFWELAQSPEALETYLLDQERDPHIFGVIANFDNEPTGYFEFYWAREDRLGPHYESEDFDRGWHGLIGNPRHLGRPKTLALFRSVTHYLFLDEPRTQRIVGEPRASHQKMLSYCADVAYDKVKEFDFPHKRAALVCCERDRFFKEVPL
;
A
#
# COMPACT_ATOMS: atom_id res chain seq x y z
N MET A 1 -5.71 28.60 36.25
CA MET A 1 -7.02 27.92 36.11
C MET A 1 -6.77 26.59 35.43
N ASN A 2 -6.94 25.49 36.16
CA ASN A 2 -6.81 24.13 35.65
C ASN A 2 -8.02 23.83 34.77
N VAL A 3 -7.83 23.69 33.47
CA VAL A 3 -8.84 23.09 32.60
C VAL A 3 -8.60 21.59 32.65
N GLN A 4 -9.34 20.90 33.53
CA GLN A 4 -9.57 19.46 33.42
C GLN A 4 -10.28 19.21 32.09
N THR A 5 -9.56 18.68 31.10
CA THR A 5 -10.17 18.06 29.92
C THR A 5 -10.98 16.87 30.41
N LYS A 6 -12.31 17.03 30.41
CA LYS A 6 -13.23 15.98 30.83
C LYS A 6 -13.20 14.85 29.80
N SER A 7 -13.20 13.63 30.32
CA SER A 7 -13.43 12.36 29.61
C SER A 7 -14.61 12.33 28.63
N SER A 8 -15.48 13.35 28.61
CA SER A 8 -16.72 13.43 27.83
C SER A 8 -16.55 13.79 26.35
N ASP A 9 -15.40 14.33 25.94
CA ASP A 9 -15.21 14.75 24.53
C ASP A 9 -14.81 13.57 23.62
N TYR A 10 -14.33 12.46 24.21
CA TYR A 10 -13.99 11.23 23.51
C TYR A 10 -15.21 10.40 23.09
N GLU A 11 -16.35 10.54 23.79
CA GLU A 11 -17.58 9.75 23.55
C GLU A 11 -18.32 10.13 22.26
N ARG A 12 -17.95 11.25 21.61
CA ARG A 12 -18.57 11.69 20.34
C ARG A 12 -17.86 11.19 19.09
N LEU A 13 -16.70 10.55 19.23
CA LEU A 13 -16.00 9.87 18.14
C LEU A 13 -16.36 8.39 18.20
N SER A 14 -16.55 7.76 17.03
CA SER A 14 -17.08 6.40 16.81
C SER A 14 -16.99 5.41 18.01
N PRO A 15 -18.04 4.61 18.29
CA PRO A 15 -18.19 3.76 19.49
C PRO A 15 -17.14 2.63 19.67
N HIS A 16 -16.09 2.61 18.86
CA HIS A 16 -14.97 1.66 18.92
C HIS A 16 -13.66 2.26 19.45
N ALA A 17 -13.66 3.53 19.89
CA ALA A 17 -12.47 4.16 20.44
C ALA A 17 -12.26 3.85 21.95
N GLU A 18 -12.08 2.56 22.32
CA GLU A 18 -11.69 2.20 23.70
C GLU A 18 -10.31 2.78 24.07
N ILE A 19 -10.26 3.75 24.99
CA ILE A 19 -9.01 4.44 25.32
C ILE A 19 -8.08 3.55 26.16
N GLY A 20 -6.90 3.24 25.62
CA GLY A 20 -5.86 2.39 26.23
C GLY A 20 -5.46 1.21 25.33
N GLY A 21 -4.16 0.88 25.29
CA GLY A 21 -3.63 -0.29 24.58
C GLY A 21 -2.73 0.03 23.38
N GLU A 22 -2.24 -1.02 22.71
CA GLU A 22 -1.55 -0.91 21.43
C GLU A 22 -2.55 -0.61 20.31
N LEU A 23 -2.28 0.44 19.54
CA LEU A 23 -3.15 0.96 18.49
C LEU A 23 -2.82 0.39 17.12
N SER A 24 -1.54 0.44 16.75
CA SER A 24 -1.08 0.14 15.40
C SER A 24 0.40 -0.17 15.37
N TRP A 25 0.81 -0.80 14.26
CA TRP A 25 2.20 -1.11 13.96
C TRP A 25 2.59 -0.43 12.64
N HIS A 26 3.76 0.19 12.61
CA HIS A 26 4.27 0.90 11.43
C HIS A 26 5.64 0.36 11.02
N TYR A 27 5.88 0.28 9.71
CA TYR A 27 7.05 -0.37 9.10
C TYR A 27 7.83 0.63 8.24
N CYS A 28 8.64 1.46 8.90
CA CYS A 28 9.36 2.58 8.31
C CYS A 28 10.14 2.22 7.03
N ALA A 29 10.16 3.14 6.06
CA ALA A 29 10.87 2.98 4.79
C ALA A 29 12.40 2.90 4.95
N THR A 30 12.94 3.67 5.90
CA THR A 30 14.37 3.88 6.13
C THR A 30 14.95 2.97 7.21
N HIS A 31 14.11 2.29 7.98
CA HIS A 31 14.53 1.52 9.15
C HIS A 31 13.87 0.12 9.17
N SER A 32 14.59 -0.85 9.71
CA SER A 32 14.07 -2.22 9.92
C SER A 32 13.25 -2.36 11.20
N GLU A 33 13.43 -1.45 12.15
CA GLU A 33 12.69 -1.44 13.41
C GLU A 33 11.19 -1.22 13.14
N ARG A 34 10.34 -1.96 13.86
CA ARG A 34 8.90 -1.80 13.84
C ARG A 34 8.48 -0.83 14.94
N LEU A 35 7.63 0.14 14.59
CA LEU A 35 7.09 1.08 15.57
C LEU A 35 5.71 0.63 16.07
N ALA A 36 5.52 0.66 17.38
CA ALA A 36 4.25 0.40 18.05
C ALA A 36 3.65 1.72 18.57
N ALA A 37 2.42 2.02 18.17
CA ALA A 37 1.70 3.19 18.67
C ALA A 37 0.80 2.82 19.85
N ARG A 38 0.70 3.70 20.84
CA ARG A 38 -0.20 3.57 22.00
C ARG A 38 -0.88 4.90 22.28
N LEU A 39 -2.16 4.87 22.61
CA LEU A 39 -2.92 6.04 23.05
C LEU A 39 -3.44 5.78 24.46
N ASP A 40 -3.03 6.62 25.40
CA ASP A 40 -3.46 6.50 26.78
C ASP A 40 -4.75 7.28 27.07
N LYS A 41 -5.30 7.06 28.28
CA LYS A 41 -6.55 7.68 28.76
C LYS A 41 -6.52 9.20 28.86
N SER A 42 -5.33 9.80 28.85
CA SER A 42 -5.17 11.26 28.89
C SER A 42 -5.22 11.92 27.52
N GLY A 43 -5.28 11.12 26.44
CA GLY A 43 -5.20 11.63 25.07
C GLY A 43 -3.77 11.79 24.56
N ARG A 44 -2.78 11.22 25.24
CA ARG A 44 -1.40 11.22 24.77
C ARG A 44 -1.15 10.00 23.90
N ILE A 45 -0.68 10.25 22.69
CA ILE A 45 -0.22 9.22 21.76
C ILE A 45 1.31 9.11 21.83
N SER A 46 1.83 7.88 21.85
CA SER A 46 3.26 7.60 21.90
C SER A 46 3.64 6.50 20.91
N LEU A 47 4.80 6.63 20.30
CA LEU A 47 5.47 5.61 19.49
C LEU A 47 6.63 5.01 20.26
N PHE A 48 6.74 3.68 20.16
CA PHE A 48 7.83 2.91 20.73
C PHE A 48 8.46 2.03 19.65
N GLY A 49 9.77 1.94 19.65
CA GLY A 49 10.53 0.99 18.86
C GLY A 49 10.67 -0.38 19.54
N ASP A 50 11.64 -1.15 19.08
CA ASP A 50 11.97 -2.46 19.63
C ASP A 50 12.41 -2.33 21.10
N ALA A 51 12.11 -3.36 21.89
CA ALA A 51 12.31 -3.37 23.35
C ALA A 51 11.63 -2.20 24.11
N GLY A 52 10.69 -1.49 23.49
CA GLY A 52 9.96 -0.38 24.12
C GLY A 52 10.73 0.94 24.14
N ALA A 53 11.75 1.10 23.30
CA ALA A 53 12.48 2.36 23.19
C ALA A 53 11.54 3.51 22.77
N PHE A 54 11.57 4.64 23.46
CA PHE A 54 10.77 5.80 23.08
C PHE A 54 11.18 6.32 21.69
N ARG A 55 10.20 6.68 20.86
CA ARG A 55 10.44 7.25 19.52
C ARG A 55 9.74 8.57 19.29
N ALA A 56 8.48 8.70 19.66
CA ALA A 56 7.76 9.96 19.54
C ALA A 56 6.57 10.02 20.49
N GLU A 57 6.07 11.21 20.76
CA GLU A 57 4.75 11.41 21.38
C GLU A 57 4.13 12.75 21.02
N ALA A 58 2.83 12.86 21.23
CA ALA A 58 2.08 14.12 21.19
C ALA A 58 0.82 14.03 22.05
N ASN A 59 0.33 15.19 22.48
CA ASN A 59 -0.98 15.33 23.11
C ASN A 59 -2.04 15.61 22.05
N LEU A 60 -3.13 14.85 22.07
CA LEU A 60 -4.28 15.07 21.18
C LEU A 60 -5.26 16.03 21.84
N ASN A 61 -5.57 17.13 21.16
CA ASN A 61 -6.65 18.03 21.51
C ASN A 61 -7.78 17.93 20.48
N PHE A 62 -9.00 17.78 20.96
CA PHE A 62 -10.18 17.55 20.14
C PHE A 62 -11.02 18.82 20.07
N ASP A 63 -11.29 19.29 18.86
CA ASP A 63 -12.29 20.32 18.62
C ASP A 63 -13.20 19.88 17.49
N ARG A 64 -14.48 19.56 17.81
CA ARG A 64 -15.66 19.19 17.00
C ARG A 64 -15.46 18.37 15.69
N GLN A 65 -14.54 18.74 14.81
CA GLN A 65 -14.22 18.10 13.52
C GLN A 65 -12.71 17.94 13.21
N THR A 66 -11.83 18.44 14.07
CA THR A 66 -10.37 18.41 13.88
C THR A 66 -9.66 17.92 15.14
N ILE A 67 -8.59 17.16 14.93
CA ILE A 67 -7.66 16.78 16.01
C ILE A 67 -6.39 17.61 15.83
N THR A 68 -6.01 18.31 16.88
CA THR A 68 -4.77 19.09 16.93
C THR A 68 -3.74 18.35 17.78
N LEU A 69 -2.58 18.08 17.21
CA LEU A 69 -1.44 17.54 17.94
C LEU A 69 -0.67 18.70 18.58
N ARG A 70 -0.41 18.59 19.88
CA ARG A 70 0.40 19.56 20.66
C ARG A 70 1.54 18.84 21.38
N ASP A 71 2.52 19.63 21.81
CA ASP A 71 3.68 19.14 22.56
C ASP A 71 4.37 17.95 21.87
N VAL A 72 4.51 18.05 20.54
CA VAL A 72 5.10 16.97 19.73
C VAL A 72 6.57 16.81 20.12
N ARG A 73 6.93 15.62 20.60
CA ARG A 73 8.33 15.25 20.92
C ARG A 73 8.75 14.10 20.04
N LEU A 74 9.86 14.26 19.33
CA LEU A 74 10.48 13.24 18.49
C LEU A 74 11.82 12.85 19.09
N ASP A 75 12.19 11.57 19.04
CA ASP A 75 13.49 11.08 19.50
C ASP A 75 14.62 11.74 18.68
N PRO A 76 15.48 12.58 19.30
CA PRO A 76 16.52 13.30 18.59
C PRO A 76 17.65 12.38 18.10
N LEU A 77 17.73 11.15 18.62
CA LEU A 77 18.73 10.15 18.19
C LEU A 77 18.24 9.32 17.00
N HIS A 78 16.96 9.39 16.66
CA HIS A 78 16.43 8.70 15.50
C HIS A 78 16.82 9.44 14.22
N SER A 79 17.38 8.72 13.25
CA SER A 79 17.98 9.35 12.07
C SER A 79 16.97 10.00 11.11
N ASP A 80 15.69 9.68 11.25
CA ASP A 80 14.60 10.19 10.41
C ASP A 80 13.41 10.67 11.25
N ALA A 81 13.40 11.96 11.58
CA ALA A 81 12.34 12.58 12.38
C ALA A 81 11.01 12.71 11.62
N THR A 82 11.06 12.87 10.30
CA THR A 82 9.86 13.00 9.46
C THR A 82 9.07 11.70 9.42
N VAL A 83 9.76 10.56 9.32
CA VAL A 83 9.14 9.23 9.40
C VAL A 83 8.47 9.00 10.76
N LEU A 84 9.11 9.43 11.87
CA LEU A 84 8.49 9.33 13.19
C LEU A 84 7.21 10.15 13.29
N LEU A 85 7.23 11.38 12.79
CA LEU A 85 6.04 12.22 12.74
C LEU A 85 4.95 11.59 11.87
N ALA A 86 5.29 11.08 10.68
CA ALA A 86 4.35 10.40 9.80
C ALA A 86 3.71 9.18 10.47
N ALA A 87 4.48 8.35 11.16
CA ALA A 87 3.97 7.18 11.89
C ALA A 87 3.01 7.59 13.01
N LEU A 88 3.31 8.69 13.72
CA LEU A 88 2.46 9.21 14.79
C LEU A 88 1.12 9.67 14.23
N LEU A 89 1.14 10.38 13.09
CA LEU A 89 -0.07 10.86 12.41
C LEU A 89 -0.91 9.71 11.84
N ASP A 90 -0.28 8.72 11.20
CA ASP A 90 -0.98 7.55 10.67
C ASP A 90 -1.65 6.75 11.79
N ALA A 91 -1.01 6.62 12.96
CA ALA A 91 -1.62 6.01 14.14
C ALA A 91 -2.89 6.75 14.62
N VAL A 92 -2.88 8.08 14.59
CA VAL A 92 -4.08 8.89 14.88
C VAL A 92 -5.16 8.65 13.83
N PHE A 93 -4.82 8.62 12.54
CA PHE A 93 -5.79 8.38 11.46
C PHE A 93 -6.40 6.98 11.50
N LEU A 94 -5.61 5.94 11.83
CA LEU A 94 -6.12 4.59 12.02
C LEU A 94 -7.10 4.52 13.18
N ARG A 95 -6.83 5.29 14.25
CA ARG A 95 -7.70 5.36 15.41
C ARG A 95 -8.97 6.16 15.17
N PHE A 96 -8.89 7.23 14.39
CA PHE A 96 -10.00 8.13 14.10
C PHE A 96 -10.28 8.17 12.59
N PRO A 97 -10.88 7.09 12.03
CA PRO A 97 -11.07 6.91 10.59
C PRO A 97 -12.06 7.89 9.96
N ASP A 98 -12.75 8.72 10.74
CA ASP A 98 -13.65 9.76 10.24
C ASP A 98 -12.97 11.14 10.11
N ILE A 99 -11.74 11.31 10.64
CA ILE A 99 -11.01 12.59 10.65
C ILE A 99 -10.15 12.78 9.40
N PRO A 100 -10.52 13.64 8.44
CA PRO A 100 -9.82 13.73 7.14
C PRO A 100 -8.45 14.40 7.23
N SER A 101 -8.21 15.20 8.27
CA SER A 101 -6.99 15.98 8.43
C SER A 101 -6.62 16.20 9.90
N LEU A 102 -5.34 16.36 10.17
CA LEU A 102 -4.79 16.69 11.49
C LEU A 102 -4.14 18.06 11.45
N ALA A 103 -4.27 18.81 12.53
CA ALA A 103 -3.61 20.10 12.70
C ALA A 103 -2.36 19.93 13.59
N LEU A 104 -1.27 20.58 13.20
CA LEU A 104 0.03 20.52 13.87
C LEU A 104 0.59 21.92 14.07
N PRO A 105 1.59 22.09 14.95
CA PRO A 105 2.36 23.33 15.02
C PRO A 105 2.91 23.73 13.64
N SER A 106 3.15 25.03 13.46
CA SER A 106 3.75 25.55 12.23
C SER A 106 5.16 24.98 12.01
N ALA A 107 5.66 25.09 10.79
CA ALA A 107 7.02 24.64 10.46
C ALA A 107 8.13 25.38 11.23
N SER A 108 7.84 26.55 11.82
CA SER A 108 8.80 27.26 12.67
C SER A 108 9.02 26.55 14.01
N GLU A 109 8.02 25.82 14.50
CA GLU A 109 8.07 25.03 15.74
C GLU A 109 8.37 23.55 15.47
N LEU A 110 7.84 23.00 14.38
CA LEU A 110 7.99 21.60 14.01
C LEU A 110 8.38 21.46 12.51
N PRO A 111 9.66 21.65 12.14
CA PRO A 111 10.10 21.72 10.74
C PRO A 111 9.71 20.54 9.85
N GLN A 112 9.55 19.34 10.44
CA GLN A 112 9.17 18.10 9.76
C GLN A 112 7.81 18.21 9.04
N VAL A 113 6.92 19.10 9.49
CA VAL A 113 5.60 19.31 8.84
C VAL A 113 5.73 19.82 7.41
N ASN A 114 6.84 20.47 7.02
CA ASN A 114 7.07 20.91 5.64
C ASN A 114 7.07 19.75 4.63
N ALA A 115 7.37 18.53 5.08
CA ALA A 115 7.38 17.35 4.22
C ALA A 115 6.01 16.63 4.18
N LEU A 116 5.05 17.03 5.01
CA LEU A 116 3.80 16.29 5.24
C LEU A 116 2.53 17.14 5.01
N ALA A 117 2.58 18.43 5.32
CA ALA A 117 1.44 19.34 5.24
C ALA A 117 1.29 19.95 3.84
N LEU A 118 0.05 20.07 3.36
CA LEU A 118 -0.25 20.74 2.09
C LEU A 118 -0.67 22.20 2.25
N ARG A 119 -1.15 22.57 3.44
CA ARG A 119 -1.78 23.86 3.68
C ARG A 119 -1.62 24.28 5.12
N GLU A 120 -1.78 25.57 5.36
CA GLU A 120 -1.85 26.16 6.69
C GLU A 120 -3.25 26.72 6.94
N ALA A 121 -3.71 26.66 8.20
CA ALA A 121 -4.95 27.28 8.64
C ALA A 121 -4.79 27.77 10.07
N GLU A 122 -5.13 29.04 10.33
CA GLU A 122 -5.07 29.65 11.67
C GLU A 122 -3.70 29.52 12.37
N GLY A 123 -2.61 29.55 11.60
CA GLY A 123 -1.24 29.41 12.10
C GLY A 123 -0.82 27.96 12.41
N LEU A 124 -1.64 26.97 12.07
CA LEU A 124 -1.34 25.54 12.18
C LEU A 124 -1.07 24.93 10.80
N SER A 125 -0.16 23.95 10.76
CA SER A 125 0.09 23.13 9.59
C SER A 125 -0.97 22.04 9.49
N ILE A 126 -1.58 21.85 8.34
CA ILE A 126 -2.63 20.85 8.15
C ILE A 126 -2.13 19.70 7.27
N VAL A 127 -2.18 18.49 7.83
CA VAL A 127 -1.84 17.24 7.14
C VAL A 127 -3.13 16.51 6.81
N ASP A 128 -3.39 16.33 5.52
CA ASP A 128 -4.54 15.57 5.04
C ASP A 128 -4.20 14.08 4.94
N ARG A 129 -5.14 13.22 5.36
CA ARG A 129 -4.93 11.76 5.43
C ARG A 129 -4.58 11.14 4.09
N ASN A 130 -5.30 11.54 3.04
CA ASN A 130 -5.12 11.06 1.68
C ASN A 130 -3.74 11.45 1.12
N VAL A 131 -3.13 12.54 1.60
CA VAL A 131 -1.79 12.97 1.23
C VAL A 131 -0.76 12.14 1.95
N LEU A 132 -0.87 12.01 3.28
CA LEU A 132 0.05 11.21 4.08
C LEU A 132 0.16 9.78 3.52
N ARG A 133 -0.98 9.20 3.14
CA ARG A 133 -1.08 7.85 2.56
C ARG A 133 -0.46 7.72 1.17
N GLN A 134 -0.20 8.82 0.48
CA GLN A 134 0.53 8.80 -0.80
C GLN A 134 2.05 8.85 -0.63
N LEU A 135 2.55 9.12 0.57
CA LEU A 135 3.97 9.22 0.83
C LEU A 135 4.57 7.84 1.11
N PRO A 136 5.73 7.48 0.52
CA PRO A 136 6.30 6.14 0.66
C PRO A 136 6.93 5.87 2.05
N LEU A 137 6.79 6.79 3.01
CA LEU A 137 7.55 6.85 4.28
C LEU A 137 7.34 5.65 5.22
N LEU A 138 6.14 5.06 5.24
CA LEU A 138 5.73 4.09 6.27
C LEU A 138 5.54 2.66 5.77
N TRP A 139 5.52 2.45 4.46
CA TRP A 139 5.09 1.17 3.89
C TRP A 139 6.05 0.63 2.85
N ARG A 140 6.77 1.49 2.12
CA ARG A 140 7.68 1.09 1.05
C ARG A 140 9.11 1.14 1.56
N LYS A 141 9.86 0.03 1.48
CA LYS A 141 11.28 0.04 1.87
C LYS A 141 12.10 0.82 0.83
N GLN A 142 12.81 1.86 1.26
CA GLN A 142 13.47 2.82 0.37
C GLN A 142 14.61 2.21 -0.45
N ALA A 143 15.28 1.20 0.09
CA ALA A 143 16.32 0.43 -0.61
C ALA A 143 15.75 -0.45 -1.75
N ALA A 144 14.43 -0.48 -1.94
CA ALA A 144 13.82 -1.26 -3.00
C ALA A 144 14.06 -0.64 -4.38
N HIS A 145 13.82 0.67 -4.59
CA HIS A 145 13.99 1.39 -5.87
C HIS A 145 14.03 2.92 -5.77
N MET A 146 14.73 3.54 -6.73
CA MET A 146 14.65 4.99 -7.00
C MET A 146 13.90 5.25 -8.32
N PRO A 147 13.07 6.30 -8.41
CA PRO A 147 12.42 6.67 -9.67
C PRO A 147 13.45 6.99 -10.75
N TYR A 148 13.28 6.40 -11.93
CA TYR A 148 14.15 6.68 -13.09
C TYR A 148 13.63 7.90 -13.88
N PRO A 149 14.52 8.70 -14.50
CA PRO A 149 14.09 9.74 -15.43
C PRO A 149 13.33 9.14 -16.63
N SER A 150 12.51 9.95 -17.29
CA SER A 150 11.71 9.54 -18.46
C SER A 150 12.56 9.38 -19.72
N ILE A 151 13.46 8.39 -19.74
CA ILE A 151 14.33 8.06 -20.87
C ILE A 151 13.68 6.93 -21.67
N ARG A 152 13.59 7.07 -23.00
CA ARG A 152 13.09 6.00 -23.88
C ARG A 152 14.11 4.87 -23.98
N SER A 153 13.63 3.64 -23.92
CA SER A 153 14.38 2.40 -24.09
C SER A 153 14.11 1.84 -25.49
N ALA A 154 15.14 1.27 -26.11
CA ALA A 154 15.00 0.46 -27.32
C ALA A 154 14.63 -1.00 -27.01
N LEU A 155 14.57 -1.38 -25.73
CA LEU A 155 14.17 -2.71 -25.27
C LEU A 155 12.66 -2.71 -24.98
N GLY A 156 11.92 -3.58 -25.66
CA GLY A 156 10.47 -3.73 -25.54
C GLY A 156 9.76 -3.63 -26.90
N PRO A 157 8.42 -3.47 -26.92
CA PRO A 157 7.67 -3.43 -28.16
C PRO A 157 8.02 -2.20 -29.01
N ALA A 158 8.41 -2.44 -30.27
CA ALA A 158 8.93 -1.41 -31.19
C ALA A 158 7.91 -0.32 -31.55
N ASP A 159 6.62 -0.63 -31.47
CA ASP A 159 5.50 0.25 -31.80
C ASP A 159 5.23 1.34 -30.74
N ARG A 160 5.77 1.19 -29.53
CA ARG A 160 5.44 2.05 -28.38
C ARG A 160 6.65 2.55 -27.58
N LEU A 161 7.88 2.11 -27.94
CA LEU A 161 9.18 2.51 -27.36
C LEU A 161 9.08 2.88 -25.86
N PRO A 162 9.16 1.88 -24.97
CA PRO A 162 8.89 2.08 -23.55
C PRO A 162 9.89 2.99 -22.86
N LEU A 163 9.59 3.40 -21.63
CA LEU A 163 10.60 4.04 -20.79
C LEU A 163 11.60 3.01 -20.27
N LEU A 164 12.81 3.48 -19.95
CA LEU A 164 13.76 2.71 -19.16
C LEU A 164 13.16 2.45 -17.78
N ARG A 165 12.85 1.18 -17.50
CA ARG A 165 12.23 0.77 -16.25
C ARG A 165 13.29 0.51 -15.17
N PRO A 166 12.99 0.81 -13.90
CA PRO A 166 13.86 0.41 -12.80
C PRO A 166 13.96 -1.12 -12.75
N PRO A 167 15.02 -1.68 -12.14
CA PRO A 167 15.12 -3.12 -11.91
C PRO A 167 13.94 -3.64 -11.08
N ARG A 168 13.79 -4.97 -10.94
CA ARG A 168 12.88 -5.54 -9.93
C ARG A 168 13.43 -5.33 -8.51
N PRO A 169 12.57 -5.22 -7.48
CA PRO A 169 13.04 -4.97 -6.11
C PRO A 169 13.77 -6.19 -5.57
N SER A 170 14.44 -6.02 -4.42
CA SER A 170 15.05 -7.12 -3.68
C SER A 170 14.56 -7.12 -2.23
N GLY A 171 14.51 -8.30 -1.62
CA GLY A 171 14.01 -8.45 -0.25
C GLY A 171 12.54 -8.07 -0.11
N VAL A 172 12.14 -7.75 1.13
CA VAL A 172 10.81 -7.21 1.41
C VAL A 172 10.79 -5.74 1.00
N PHE A 173 9.90 -5.36 0.08
CA PHE A 173 9.82 -3.99 -0.44
C PHE A 173 8.57 -3.23 0.01
N TYR A 174 7.58 -3.93 0.56
CA TYR A 174 6.36 -3.33 1.08
C TYR A 174 5.90 -4.07 2.34
N GLU A 175 5.50 -3.32 3.37
CA GLU A 175 4.92 -3.84 4.61
C GLU A 175 3.81 -2.91 5.12
N ARG A 176 2.68 -3.49 5.52
CA ARG A 176 1.59 -2.73 6.16
C ARG A 176 0.82 -3.60 7.14
N TRP A 177 0.63 -3.10 8.35
CA TRP A 177 -0.29 -3.71 9.30
C TRP A 177 -1.74 -3.41 8.93
N ILE A 178 -2.58 -4.43 8.97
CA ILE A 178 -4.00 -4.39 8.63
C ILE A 178 -4.80 -4.54 9.94
N PRO A 179 -5.34 -3.45 10.50
CA PRO A 179 -5.98 -3.47 11.82
C PRO A 179 -7.12 -4.48 11.92
N GLU A 180 -8.00 -4.52 10.92
CA GLU A 180 -9.20 -5.36 10.91
C GLU A 180 -8.90 -6.86 10.85
N LEU A 181 -7.68 -7.23 10.45
CA LEU A 181 -7.22 -8.63 10.44
C LEU A 181 -6.26 -8.93 11.59
N ASN A 182 -5.72 -7.89 12.24
CA ASN A 182 -4.54 -7.96 13.10
C ASN A 182 -3.40 -8.76 12.44
N LYS A 183 -3.07 -8.41 11.18
CA LYS A 183 -2.02 -9.08 10.38
C LYS A 183 -1.17 -8.07 9.65
N THR A 184 0.08 -8.42 9.42
CA THR A 184 0.96 -7.65 8.53
C THR A 184 0.97 -8.27 7.15
N VAL A 185 0.61 -7.46 6.15
CA VAL A 185 0.84 -7.79 4.74
C VAL A 185 2.26 -7.38 4.39
N SER A 186 3.01 -8.28 3.74
CA SER A 186 4.31 -7.95 3.17
C SER A 186 4.48 -8.50 1.77
N PHE A 187 5.25 -7.79 0.93
CA PHE A 187 5.57 -8.20 -0.43
C PHE A 187 7.07 -8.36 -0.62
N ARG A 188 7.45 -9.45 -1.30
CA ARG A 188 8.80 -9.71 -1.78
C ARG A 188 8.75 -10.27 -3.20
N PRO A 189 9.80 -10.11 -4.02
CA PRO A 189 9.88 -10.81 -5.28
C PRO A 189 9.83 -12.31 -5.05
N ILE A 190 9.29 -13.04 -6.03
CA ILE A 190 9.49 -14.48 -6.10
C ILE A 190 10.97 -14.76 -6.38
N ASP A 191 11.55 -15.72 -5.65
CA ASP A 191 12.87 -16.27 -5.94
C ASP A 191 12.71 -17.68 -6.51
N ARG A 192 12.91 -17.80 -7.82
CA ARG A 192 12.80 -19.07 -8.55
C ARG A 192 13.64 -20.20 -7.94
N ARG A 193 14.73 -19.89 -7.22
CA ARG A 193 15.60 -20.90 -6.61
C ARG A 193 15.00 -21.51 -5.33
N THR A 194 14.14 -20.78 -4.63
CA THR A 194 13.65 -21.16 -3.30
C THR A 194 12.13 -21.30 -3.25
N ASP A 195 11.40 -20.66 -4.15
CA ASP A 195 9.92 -20.65 -4.20
C ASP A 195 9.33 -21.62 -5.24
N MET A 196 10.15 -22.38 -5.98
CA MET A 196 9.67 -23.18 -7.12
C MET A 196 8.61 -24.21 -6.71
N ASP A 197 8.84 -24.95 -5.62
CA ASP A 197 7.88 -25.95 -5.12
C ASP A 197 6.55 -25.31 -4.70
N LEU A 198 6.63 -24.14 -4.07
CA LEU A 198 5.46 -23.36 -3.67
C LEU A 198 4.67 -22.88 -4.89
N PHE A 199 5.38 -22.30 -5.87
CA PHE A 199 4.79 -21.78 -7.09
C PHE A 199 4.16 -22.88 -7.93
N TYR A 200 4.86 -24.00 -8.13
CA TYR A 200 4.34 -25.19 -8.81
C TYR A 200 3.08 -25.71 -8.10
N GLY A 201 3.14 -25.85 -6.78
CA GLY A 201 2.02 -26.30 -5.96
C GLY A 201 0.81 -25.37 -6.04
N TRP A 202 1.00 -24.06 -6.19
CA TRP A 202 -0.09 -23.10 -6.36
C TRP A 202 -0.67 -23.11 -7.77
N MET A 203 0.16 -23.09 -8.81
CA MET A 203 -0.29 -23.06 -10.21
C MET A 203 -1.08 -24.31 -10.60
N ASN A 204 -0.75 -25.46 -10.01
CA ASN A 204 -1.42 -26.72 -10.28
C ASN A 204 -2.63 -27.01 -9.38
N GLN A 205 -3.02 -26.10 -8.47
CA GLN A 205 -4.29 -26.23 -7.77
C GLN A 205 -5.45 -25.98 -8.74
N GLY A 206 -6.43 -26.89 -8.80
CA GLY A 206 -7.57 -26.78 -9.72
C GLY A 206 -8.33 -25.45 -9.65
N ARG A 207 -8.43 -24.84 -8.46
CA ARG A 207 -9.07 -23.52 -8.25
C ARG A 207 -8.26 -22.35 -8.84
N VAL A 208 -6.94 -22.50 -8.90
CA VAL A 208 -6.01 -21.49 -9.43
C VAL A 208 -5.91 -21.66 -10.94
N SER A 209 -5.63 -22.89 -11.40
CA SER A 209 -5.48 -23.20 -12.81
C SER A 209 -6.71 -22.86 -13.65
N PHE A 210 -7.91 -22.98 -13.07
CA PHE A 210 -9.16 -22.57 -13.72
C PHE A 210 -9.17 -21.11 -14.19
N PHE A 211 -8.50 -20.20 -13.47
CA PHE A 211 -8.44 -18.78 -13.83
C PHE A 211 -7.11 -18.36 -14.44
N TRP A 212 -6.01 -18.97 -13.98
CA TRP A 212 -4.65 -18.56 -14.33
C TRP A 212 -4.10 -19.30 -15.55
N GLU A 213 -4.62 -20.49 -15.85
CA GLU A 213 -4.28 -21.28 -17.04
C GLU A 213 -2.77 -21.60 -17.21
N LEU A 214 -1.99 -21.59 -16.11
CA LEU A 214 -0.57 -21.97 -16.06
C LEU A 214 -0.32 -23.31 -15.34
N ALA A 215 -1.27 -24.24 -15.28
CA ALA A 215 -0.96 -25.59 -14.79
C ALA A 215 -0.05 -26.30 -15.79
N GLN A 216 1.25 -26.39 -15.48
CA GLN A 216 2.30 -26.93 -16.36
C GLN A 216 3.34 -27.73 -15.54
N SER A 217 4.28 -28.37 -16.23
CA SER A 217 5.38 -29.09 -15.59
C SER A 217 6.32 -28.14 -14.82
N PRO A 218 7.09 -28.64 -13.83
CA PRO A 218 8.06 -27.82 -13.12
C PRO A 218 9.04 -27.09 -14.05
N GLU A 219 9.54 -27.75 -15.10
CA GLU A 219 10.50 -27.20 -16.06
C GLU A 219 9.90 -26.06 -16.88
N ALA A 220 8.63 -26.19 -17.26
CA ALA A 220 7.90 -25.17 -18.01
C ALA A 220 7.63 -23.94 -17.12
N LEU A 221 7.25 -24.14 -15.85
CA LEU A 221 7.09 -23.05 -14.90
C LEU A 221 8.41 -22.38 -14.51
N GLU A 222 9.50 -23.14 -14.45
CA GLU A 222 10.83 -22.57 -14.25
C GLU A 222 11.22 -21.66 -15.42
N THR A 223 10.97 -22.13 -16.66
CA THR A 223 11.19 -21.34 -17.88
C THR A 223 10.32 -20.08 -17.88
N TYR A 224 9.05 -20.20 -17.49
CA TYR A 224 8.12 -19.08 -17.36
C TYR A 224 8.66 -17.98 -16.42
N LEU A 225 9.11 -18.37 -15.22
CA LEU A 225 9.71 -17.42 -14.28
C LEU A 225 11.01 -16.84 -14.84
N LEU A 226 11.88 -17.65 -15.46
CA LEU A 226 13.14 -17.18 -16.07
C LEU A 226 12.90 -16.14 -17.17
N ASP A 227 11.86 -16.30 -17.98
CA ASP A 227 11.50 -15.34 -19.01
C ASP A 227 10.99 -14.02 -18.40
N GLN A 228 10.21 -14.08 -17.32
CA GLN A 228 9.87 -12.87 -16.54
C GLN A 228 11.12 -12.18 -15.97
N GLU A 229 12.14 -12.93 -15.50
CA GLU A 229 13.39 -12.31 -15.00
C GLU A 229 14.16 -11.54 -16.07
N ARG A 230 13.93 -11.86 -17.35
CA ARG A 230 14.56 -11.22 -18.51
C ARG A 230 13.75 -10.04 -19.05
N ASP A 231 12.54 -9.84 -18.55
CA ASP A 231 11.60 -8.87 -19.08
C ASP A 231 11.40 -7.69 -18.10
N PRO A 232 11.94 -6.49 -18.40
CA PRO A 232 11.81 -5.33 -17.52
C PRO A 232 10.37 -4.85 -17.30
N HIS A 233 9.40 -5.29 -18.10
CA HIS A 233 8.04 -4.80 -17.96
C HIS A 233 7.27 -5.45 -16.79
N ILE A 234 7.68 -6.64 -16.33
CA ILE A 234 6.90 -7.48 -15.40
C ILE A 234 7.80 -8.17 -14.39
N PHE A 235 7.29 -8.39 -13.18
CA PHE A 235 7.94 -9.30 -12.22
C PHE A 235 6.93 -9.97 -11.29
N GLY A 236 7.27 -11.20 -10.88
CA GLY A 236 6.51 -11.99 -9.92
C GLY A 236 6.77 -11.58 -8.46
N VAL A 237 5.73 -11.66 -7.64
CA VAL A 237 5.70 -11.21 -6.25
C VAL A 237 5.00 -12.25 -5.38
N ILE A 238 5.62 -12.58 -4.26
CA ILE A 238 4.98 -13.34 -3.18
C ILE A 238 4.44 -12.36 -2.15
N ALA A 239 3.13 -12.42 -1.94
CA ALA A 239 2.46 -11.76 -0.84
C ALA A 239 2.40 -12.67 0.38
N ASN A 240 2.64 -12.09 1.55
CA ASN A 240 2.61 -12.80 2.82
C ASN A 240 1.62 -12.15 3.78
N PHE A 241 1.06 -12.96 4.67
CA PHE A 241 0.45 -12.50 5.92
C PHE A 241 1.30 -13.00 7.08
N ASP A 242 1.82 -12.11 7.92
CA ASP A 242 2.67 -12.46 9.07
C ASP A 242 3.85 -13.37 8.68
N ASN A 243 4.48 -13.06 7.54
CA ASN A 243 5.57 -13.84 6.91
C ASN A 243 5.17 -15.22 6.35
N GLU A 244 3.88 -15.56 6.32
CA GLU A 244 3.38 -16.77 5.67
C GLU A 244 3.03 -16.53 4.19
N PRO A 245 3.68 -17.23 3.23
CA PRO A 245 3.34 -17.12 1.82
C PRO A 245 1.86 -17.40 1.57
N THR A 246 1.20 -16.43 0.97
CA THR A 246 -0.26 -16.38 0.84
C THR A 246 -0.71 -16.39 -0.62
N GLY A 247 -0.11 -15.54 -1.45
CA GLY A 247 -0.54 -15.33 -2.83
C GLY A 247 0.62 -14.97 -3.73
N TYR A 248 0.42 -15.21 -5.03
CA TYR A 248 1.34 -14.83 -6.07
C TYR A 248 0.71 -13.73 -6.92
N PHE A 249 1.50 -12.72 -7.24
CA PHE A 249 1.09 -11.58 -8.04
C PHE A 249 2.13 -11.29 -9.12
N GLU A 250 1.68 -10.74 -10.23
CA GLU A 250 2.55 -10.21 -11.28
C GLU A 250 2.28 -8.72 -11.37
N PHE A 251 3.32 -7.91 -11.20
CA PHE A 251 3.21 -6.46 -11.32
C PHE A 251 3.84 -6.04 -12.64
N TYR A 252 3.11 -5.27 -13.44
CA TYR A 252 3.53 -4.92 -14.79
C TYR A 252 3.36 -3.43 -15.11
N TRP A 253 4.12 -2.97 -16.10
CA TRP A 253 3.90 -1.69 -16.77
C TRP A 253 2.91 -1.88 -17.92
N ALA A 254 1.76 -1.22 -17.84
CA ALA A 254 0.62 -1.53 -18.70
C ALA A 254 0.82 -1.12 -20.16
N ARG A 255 1.64 -0.09 -20.41
CA ARG A 255 1.98 0.37 -21.76
C ARG A 255 2.68 -0.74 -22.56
N GLU A 256 3.55 -1.51 -21.92
CA GLU A 256 4.31 -2.61 -22.49
C GLU A 256 3.55 -3.93 -22.51
N ASP A 257 2.61 -4.10 -21.58
CA ASP A 257 1.79 -5.30 -21.47
C ASP A 257 0.88 -5.52 -22.70
N ARG A 258 0.35 -6.73 -22.84
CA ARG A 258 -0.70 -7.07 -23.83
C ARG A 258 -1.96 -6.22 -23.68
N LEU A 259 -2.22 -5.65 -22.50
CA LEU A 259 -3.35 -4.76 -22.25
C LEU A 259 -3.18 -3.37 -22.88
N GLY A 260 -1.94 -2.87 -22.97
CA GLY A 260 -1.62 -1.53 -23.44
C GLY A 260 -2.33 -1.11 -24.73
N PRO A 261 -2.34 -1.94 -25.80
CA PRO A 261 -2.99 -1.60 -27.07
C PRO A 261 -4.52 -1.47 -27.02
N HIS A 262 -5.16 -1.89 -25.92
CA HIS A 262 -6.62 -1.89 -25.81
C HIS A 262 -7.19 -0.59 -25.21
N TYR A 263 -6.35 0.37 -24.83
CA TYR A 263 -6.76 1.71 -24.38
C TYR A 263 -5.63 2.73 -24.62
N GLU A 264 -5.87 4.00 -24.29
CA GLU A 264 -4.83 5.03 -24.37
C GLU A 264 -3.89 4.93 -23.16
N SER A 265 -3.02 3.92 -23.20
CA SER A 265 -2.06 3.63 -22.12
C SER A 265 -1.00 4.73 -21.99
N GLU A 266 -0.76 5.17 -20.76
CA GLU A 266 0.26 6.15 -20.41
C GLU A 266 1.55 5.47 -19.93
N ASP A 267 2.63 6.24 -19.95
CA ASP A 267 3.98 5.77 -19.61
C ASP A 267 4.12 5.19 -18.22
N PHE A 268 3.30 5.60 -17.27
CA PHE A 268 3.40 5.15 -15.88
C PHE A 268 2.18 4.36 -15.44
N ASP A 269 1.31 3.96 -16.37
CA ASP A 269 0.21 3.06 -16.01
C ASP A 269 0.79 1.73 -15.55
N ARG A 270 0.28 1.27 -14.40
CA ARG A 270 0.64 -0.01 -13.81
C ARG A 270 -0.53 -0.97 -13.95
N GLY A 271 -0.26 -2.24 -13.83
CA GLY A 271 -1.30 -3.22 -13.61
C GLY A 271 -0.78 -4.40 -12.83
N TRP A 272 -1.70 -5.29 -12.48
CA TRP A 272 -1.32 -6.52 -11.82
C TRP A 272 -2.27 -7.65 -12.14
N HIS A 273 -1.73 -8.86 -12.12
CA HIS A 273 -2.51 -10.09 -12.03
C HIS A 273 -2.21 -10.74 -10.67
N GLY A 274 -3.15 -11.49 -10.10
CA GLY A 274 -2.82 -12.25 -8.90
C GLY A 274 -3.78 -13.37 -8.54
N LEU A 275 -3.29 -14.24 -7.66
CA LEU A 275 -3.98 -15.38 -7.10
C LEU A 275 -3.66 -15.53 -5.60
N ILE A 276 -4.60 -16.06 -4.84
CA ILE A 276 -4.34 -16.51 -3.47
C ILE A 276 -4.06 -18.01 -3.55
N GLY A 277 -2.82 -18.43 -3.30
CA GLY A 277 -2.39 -19.82 -3.45
C GLY A 277 -2.54 -20.65 -2.17
N ASN A 278 -2.57 -19.99 -1.02
CA ASN A 278 -2.73 -20.62 0.29
C ASN A 278 -4.21 -20.65 0.73
N PRO A 279 -4.82 -21.85 0.88
CA PRO A 279 -6.23 -21.97 1.25
C PRO A 279 -6.59 -21.34 2.61
N ARG A 280 -5.65 -21.27 3.56
CA ARG A 280 -5.87 -20.66 4.90
C ARG A 280 -6.17 -19.17 4.83
N HIS A 281 -5.81 -18.53 3.73
CA HIS A 281 -5.96 -17.09 3.52
C HIS A 281 -7.04 -16.72 2.50
N LEU A 282 -7.87 -17.70 2.09
CA LEU A 282 -9.06 -17.41 1.31
C LEU A 282 -10.09 -16.64 2.15
N GLY A 283 -10.98 -15.94 1.45
CA GLY A 283 -12.07 -15.16 2.05
C GLY A 283 -12.00 -13.69 1.68
N ARG A 284 -13.18 -13.05 1.59
CA ARG A 284 -13.32 -11.65 1.14
C ARG A 284 -12.45 -10.66 1.95
N PRO A 285 -12.41 -10.71 3.30
CA PRO A 285 -11.61 -9.75 4.07
C PRO A 285 -10.11 -9.80 3.75
N LYS A 286 -9.51 -11.00 3.74
CA LYS A 286 -8.10 -11.19 3.39
C LYS A 286 -7.80 -10.85 1.93
N THR A 287 -8.72 -11.18 1.03
CA THR A 287 -8.59 -10.85 -0.40
C THR A 287 -8.58 -9.33 -0.60
N LEU A 288 -9.51 -8.60 0.04
CA LEU A 288 -9.56 -7.14 -0.03
C LEU A 288 -8.32 -6.49 0.59
N ALA A 289 -7.82 -7.02 1.72
CA ALA A 289 -6.58 -6.51 2.33
C ALA A 289 -5.38 -6.62 1.37
N LEU A 290 -5.25 -7.74 0.65
CA LEU A 290 -4.23 -7.89 -0.39
C LEU A 290 -4.48 -6.96 -1.58
N PHE A 291 -5.71 -6.89 -2.10
CA PHE A 291 -6.08 -6.06 -3.25
C PHE A 291 -5.77 -4.57 -3.00
N ARG A 292 -6.18 -4.06 -1.83
CA ARG A 292 -5.86 -2.70 -1.37
C ARG A 292 -4.35 -2.50 -1.22
N SER A 293 -3.65 -3.47 -0.65
CA SER A 293 -2.19 -3.37 -0.44
C SER A 293 -1.40 -3.37 -1.75
N VAL A 294 -1.78 -4.21 -2.72
CA VAL A 294 -1.17 -4.24 -4.05
C VAL A 294 -1.39 -2.91 -4.77
N THR A 295 -2.63 -2.43 -4.79
CA THR A 295 -2.99 -1.15 -5.42
C THR A 295 -2.23 0.02 -4.76
N HIS A 296 -2.18 0.03 -3.43
CA HIS A 296 -1.43 1.02 -2.66
C HIS A 296 0.06 0.99 -3.01
N TYR A 297 0.68 -0.19 -2.96
CA TYR A 297 2.10 -0.34 -3.29
C TYR A 297 2.42 0.19 -4.69
N LEU A 298 1.63 -0.16 -5.72
CA LEU A 298 1.88 0.28 -7.10
C LEU A 298 1.85 1.81 -7.23
N PHE A 299 0.96 2.50 -6.52
CA PHE A 299 0.94 3.96 -6.46
C PHE A 299 2.13 4.57 -5.70
N LEU A 300 2.67 3.88 -4.69
CA LEU A 300 3.83 4.33 -3.94
C LEU A 300 5.16 4.02 -4.64
N ASP A 301 5.21 2.97 -5.45
CA ASP A 301 6.41 2.49 -6.09
C ASP A 301 6.88 3.46 -7.19
N GLU A 302 5.94 3.94 -8.00
CA GLU A 302 6.17 4.97 -9.01
C GLU A 302 5.19 6.14 -8.78
N PRO A 303 5.66 7.27 -8.22
CA PRO A 303 4.80 8.41 -7.87
C PRO A 303 4.12 9.06 -9.10
N ARG A 304 4.64 8.85 -10.31
CA ARG A 304 4.01 9.33 -11.55
C ARG A 304 2.83 8.46 -12.00
N THR A 305 2.65 7.26 -11.45
CA THR A 305 1.50 6.39 -11.73
C THR A 305 0.20 7.08 -11.33
N GLN A 306 -0.63 7.42 -12.31
CA GLN A 306 -1.98 7.96 -12.08
C GLN A 306 -3.06 6.87 -12.17
N ARG A 307 -2.81 5.78 -12.90
CA ARG A 307 -3.78 4.72 -13.13
C ARG A 307 -3.20 3.35 -12.88
N ILE A 308 -4.01 2.49 -12.26
CA ILE A 308 -3.75 1.06 -12.18
C ILE A 308 -4.87 0.34 -12.94
N VAL A 309 -4.50 -0.46 -13.94
CA VAL A 309 -5.44 -1.12 -14.84
C VAL A 309 -5.42 -2.64 -14.67
N GLY A 310 -6.49 -3.28 -15.16
CA GLY A 310 -6.56 -4.74 -15.23
C GLY A 310 -7.64 -5.21 -16.20
N GLU A 311 -7.61 -6.51 -16.49
CA GLU A 311 -8.45 -7.14 -17.52
C GLU A 311 -9.20 -8.42 -17.08
N PRO A 312 -9.92 -8.44 -15.94
CA PRO A 312 -10.66 -9.63 -15.53
C PRO A 312 -11.64 -10.10 -16.62
N ARG A 313 -11.98 -11.40 -16.63
CA ARG A 313 -13.05 -11.92 -17.50
C ARG A 313 -14.33 -11.14 -17.23
N ALA A 314 -15.00 -10.64 -18.26
CA ALA A 314 -16.21 -9.81 -18.11
C ALA A 314 -17.35 -10.53 -17.37
N SER A 315 -17.38 -11.86 -17.44
CA SER A 315 -18.34 -12.72 -16.72
C SER A 315 -17.96 -12.99 -15.26
N HIS A 316 -16.75 -12.65 -14.80
CA HIS A 316 -16.28 -12.93 -13.45
C HIS A 316 -16.81 -11.89 -12.45
N GLN A 317 -18.11 -11.93 -12.16
CA GLN A 317 -18.82 -10.98 -11.29
C GLN A 317 -18.18 -10.84 -9.90
N LYS A 318 -17.67 -11.94 -9.33
CA LYS A 318 -16.98 -11.92 -8.04
C LYS A 318 -15.73 -11.05 -8.07
N MET A 319 -14.90 -11.15 -9.11
CA MET A 319 -13.71 -10.30 -9.30
C MET A 319 -14.10 -8.83 -9.49
N LEU A 320 -15.11 -8.57 -10.33
CA LEU A 320 -15.63 -7.22 -10.54
C LEU A 320 -16.18 -6.58 -9.25
N SER A 321 -16.76 -7.37 -8.35
CA SER A 321 -17.17 -6.89 -7.03
C SER A 321 -16.00 -6.47 -6.13
N TYR A 322 -14.82 -7.08 -6.29
CA TYR A 322 -13.61 -6.66 -5.58
C TYR A 322 -13.02 -5.38 -6.19
N CYS A 323 -13.06 -5.26 -7.53
CA CYS A 323 -12.69 -4.03 -8.22
C CYS A 323 -13.46 -2.82 -7.68
N ALA A 324 -14.79 -2.94 -7.58
CA ALA A 324 -15.64 -1.87 -7.05
C ALA A 324 -15.28 -1.48 -5.60
N ASP A 325 -15.02 -2.45 -4.72
CA ASP A 325 -14.62 -2.22 -3.32
C ASP A 325 -13.26 -1.51 -3.16
N VAL A 326 -12.45 -1.46 -4.22
CA VAL A 326 -11.10 -0.86 -4.22
C VAL A 326 -11.01 0.28 -5.25
N ALA A 327 -12.14 0.92 -5.55
CA ALA A 327 -12.23 2.09 -6.45
C ALA A 327 -11.70 1.85 -7.87
N TYR A 328 -11.86 0.63 -8.40
CA TYR A 328 -11.69 0.34 -9.82
C TYR A 328 -13.04 0.45 -10.53
N ASP A 329 -13.08 1.25 -11.58
CA ASP A 329 -14.23 1.36 -12.47
C ASP A 329 -14.07 0.45 -13.68
N LYS A 330 -15.16 -0.19 -14.09
CA LYS A 330 -15.23 -0.87 -15.38
C LYS A 330 -15.37 0.17 -16.49
N VAL A 331 -14.31 0.34 -17.29
CA VAL A 331 -14.24 1.32 -18.37
C VAL A 331 -14.98 0.83 -19.61
N LYS A 332 -14.65 -0.38 -20.06
CA LYS A 332 -15.26 -1.00 -21.25
C LYS A 332 -15.02 -2.50 -21.26
N GLU A 333 -15.64 -3.19 -22.21
CA GLU A 333 -15.30 -4.59 -22.52
C GLU A 333 -14.69 -4.70 -23.92
N PHE A 334 -13.85 -5.70 -24.10
CA PHE A 334 -13.19 -6.01 -25.37
C PHE A 334 -12.82 -7.49 -25.43
N ASP A 335 -12.43 -7.98 -26.60
CA ASP A 335 -12.07 -9.37 -26.80
C ASP A 335 -10.55 -9.55 -26.89
N PHE A 336 -10.02 -10.41 -26.03
CA PHE A 336 -8.78 -11.12 -26.28
C PHE A 336 -9.09 -12.43 -27.01
N PRO A 337 -8.10 -13.05 -27.70
CA PRO A 337 -8.31 -14.34 -28.38
C PRO A 337 -8.88 -15.45 -27.49
N HIS A 338 -8.60 -15.41 -26.18
CA HIS A 338 -8.96 -16.45 -25.20
C HIS A 338 -10.08 -16.02 -24.21
N LYS A 339 -10.52 -14.75 -24.23
CA LYS A 339 -11.57 -14.25 -23.32
C LYS A 339 -12.20 -12.93 -23.77
N ARG A 340 -13.49 -12.76 -23.42
CA ARG A 340 -14.10 -11.43 -23.26
C ARG A 340 -13.59 -10.80 -21.96
N ALA A 341 -12.82 -9.72 -22.07
CA ALA A 341 -12.25 -8.99 -20.95
C ALA A 341 -13.07 -7.75 -20.61
N ALA A 342 -13.08 -7.37 -19.33
CA ALA A 342 -13.52 -6.07 -18.87
C ALA A 342 -12.28 -5.26 -18.49
N LEU A 343 -12.01 -4.14 -19.18
CA LEU A 343 -11.00 -3.18 -18.76
C LEU A 343 -11.50 -2.50 -17.50
N VAL A 344 -10.74 -2.64 -16.41
CA VAL A 344 -10.96 -1.91 -15.16
C VAL A 344 -9.82 -0.92 -14.93
N CYS A 345 -10.13 0.24 -14.35
CA CYS A 345 -9.15 1.29 -14.06
C CYS A 345 -9.39 1.84 -12.65
N CYS A 346 -8.31 1.94 -11.87
CA CYS A 346 -8.28 2.63 -10.59
C CYS A 346 -7.49 3.93 -10.74
N GLU A 347 -8.17 5.05 -10.55
CA GLU A 347 -7.55 6.38 -10.55
C GLU A 347 -6.94 6.68 -9.18
N ARG A 348 -5.72 7.21 -9.18
CA ARG A 348 -4.94 7.53 -7.96
C ARG A 348 -5.74 8.37 -6.97
N ASP A 349 -6.28 9.50 -7.44
CA ASP A 349 -7.01 10.44 -6.60
C ASP A 349 -8.23 9.77 -5.93
N ARG A 350 -8.96 8.97 -6.69
CA ARG A 350 -10.14 8.25 -6.20
C ARG A 350 -9.75 7.19 -5.17
N PHE A 351 -8.70 6.40 -5.44
CA PHE A 351 -8.19 5.39 -4.51
C PHE A 351 -7.88 5.98 -3.14
N PHE A 352 -7.10 7.07 -3.08
CA PHE A 352 -6.68 7.67 -1.81
C PHE A 352 -7.81 8.44 -1.09
N LYS A 353 -8.91 8.76 -1.78
CA LYS A 353 -10.11 9.37 -1.19
C LYS A 353 -11.10 8.32 -0.65
N GLU A 354 -11.33 7.25 -1.39
CA GLU A 354 -12.43 6.32 -1.12
C GLU A 354 -11.99 5.03 -0.42
N VAL A 355 -10.76 4.57 -0.65
CA VAL A 355 -10.33 3.25 -0.16
C VAL A 355 -9.78 3.37 1.27
N PRO A 356 -10.35 2.63 2.24
CA PRO A 356 -9.80 2.58 3.59
C PRO A 356 -8.48 1.80 3.57
N LEU A 357 -7.41 2.48 3.97
CA LEU A 357 -6.06 1.93 4.09
C LEU A 357 -5.63 1.74 5.54
#